data_AF-A0AAF0HVC9-F1
#
_entry.id   AF-A0AAF0HVC9-F1
#
_cell.length_a   1.000
_cell.length_b   1.000
_cell.length_c   1.000
_cell.angle_alpha   90.00
_cell.angle_beta   90.00
_cell.angle_gamma   90.00
#
_symmetry.space_group_name_H-M   'P 1'
#
loop_
_entity.id
_entity.type
_entity.pdbx_description
1 polymer ?
#
loop_
_entity_poly.entity_id
_entity_poly.type
_entity_poly.pdbx_seq_one_letter_code
_entity_poly.pdbx_strand_id
1 'polypeptide(L)' 'MIDFNPTDWIRSFIAVGGTIYLSADGVRIGYSPENEVATEAVRAIGREPESWRAVKAQLSVFTREARA' A
#
# COMPACT_ATOMS: atom_id res chain seq x y z
N MET A 1 -20.93 -4.92 0.01
CA MET A 1 -19.52 -4.83 -0.43
C MET A 1 -18.87 -3.86 0.53
N ILE A 2 -17.79 -4.25 1.22
CA ILE A 2 -17.02 -3.26 2.00
C ILE A 2 -16.31 -2.41 0.95
N ASP A 3 -16.57 -1.10 0.94
CA ASP A 3 -15.82 -0.18 0.09
C ASP A 3 -14.37 -0.16 0.58
N PHE A 4 -13.48 -0.73 -0.22
CA PHE A 4 -12.06 -0.69 0.04
C PHE A 4 -11.55 0.75 -0.09
N ASN A 5 -11.04 1.33 0.99
CA ASN A 5 -10.41 2.64 0.97
C ASN A 5 -8.87 2.50 0.87
N PRO A 6 -8.25 2.82 -0.28
CA PRO A 6 -6.80 2.68 -0.45
C PRO A 6 -6.00 3.59 0.49
N THR A 7 -6.53 4.76 0.86
CA THR A 7 -5.82 5.71 1.75
C THR A 7 -5.74 5.16 3.17
N ASP A 8 -6.83 4.57 3.67
CA ASP A 8 -6.86 3.99 5.01
C ASP A 8 -5.98 2.75 5.10
N TRP A 9 -5.94 1.94 4.05
CA TRP A 9 -5.01 0.80 3.97
C TRP A 9 -3.55 1.28 4.03
N ILE A 10 -3.18 2.28 3.23
CA ILE A 10 -1.82 2.84 3.23
C ILE A 10 -1.43 3.36 4.62
N ARG A 11 -2.31 4.15 5.25
CA ARG A 11 -2.07 4.69 6.60
C ARG A 11 -1.91 3.58 7.64
N SER A 12 -2.80 2.59 7.61
CA SER A 12 -2.78 1.46 8.53
C SER A 12 -1.52 0.62 8.34
N PHE A 13 -1.14 0.34 7.09
CA PHE A 13 0.07 -0.42 6.77
C PHE A 13 1.33 0.27 7.28
N ILE A 14 1.45 1.59 7.12
CA ILE A 14 2.57 2.37 7.66
C ILE A 14 2.55 2.41 9.19
N ALA A 15 1.37 2.59 9.80
CA ALA A 15 1.21 2.67 11.24
C ALA A 15 1.64 1.37 11.95
N VAL A 16 1.48 0.21 11.29
CA VAL A 16 1.95 -1.08 11.82
C VAL A 16 3.40 -1.39 11.47
N GLY A 17 4.16 -0.46 10.90
CA GLY A 17 5.59 -0.63 10.60
C GLY A 17 5.90 -1.10 9.17
N GLY A 18 4.91 -1.06 8.27
CA GLY A 18 5.14 -1.17 6.83
C GLY A 18 5.82 0.07 6.26
N THR A 19 6.56 -0.11 5.17
CA THR A 19 7.24 0.97 4.43
C THR A 19 6.80 0.94 2.98
N ILE A 20 6.64 2.13 2.39
CA ILE A 20 6.26 2.29 0.98
C ILE A 20 7.37 3.07 0.29
N TYR A 21 7.95 2.46 -0.75
CA TYR A 21 8.99 3.05 -1.59
C TYR A 21 8.38 3.37 -2.96
N LEU A 22 8.54 4.61 -3.37
CA LEU A 22 8.07 5.12 -4.66
C LEU A 22 9.29 5.31 -5.56
N SER A 23 9.37 4.54 -6.65
CA SER A 23 10.44 4.67 -7.65
C SER A 23 9.87 4.85 -9.06
N ALA A 24 10.74 5.15 -10.02
CA ALA A 24 10.37 5.23 -11.43
C ALA A 24 9.83 3.90 -11.99
N ASP A 25 10.26 2.77 -11.41
CA ASP A 25 9.83 1.42 -11.81
C ASP A 25 8.48 1.02 -11.17
N GLY A 26 7.95 1.84 -10.25
CA GLY A 26 6.67 1.64 -9.60
C GLY A 26 6.72 1.71 -8.07
N VAL A 27 5.68 1.14 -7.46
CA VAL A 27 5.53 1.07 -6.00
C VAL A 27 6.14 -0.22 -5.48
N ARG A 28 7.02 -0.12 -4.49
CA ARG A 28 7.51 -1.26 -3.69
C ARG A 28 7.07 -1.09 -2.25
N ILE A 29 6.75 -2.18 -1.58
CA ILE A 29 6.44 -2.20 -0.14
C ILE A 29 7.49 -3.03 0.59
N GLY A 30 7.88 -2.59 1.78
CA GLY A 30 8.79 -3.31 2.67
C GLY A 30 8.15 -3.50 4.04
N TYR A 31 8.38 -4.65 4.66
CA TYR A 31 7.92 -4.97 6.01
C TYR A 31 8.78 -6.12 6.56
N SER A 32 8.87 -6.23 7.89
CA SER A 32 9.48 -7.41 8.51
C SER A 32 8.50 -8.59 8.43
N PRO A 33 8.92 -9.78 7.98
CA PRO A 33 8.05 -10.96 7.99
C PRO A 33 7.66 -11.42 9.41
N GLU A 34 8.41 -11.03 10.44
CA GLU A 34 8.07 -11.26 11.84
C GLU A 34 6.93 -10.34 12.32
N ASN A 35 6.60 -9.30 11.55
CA ASN A 35 5.44 -8.46 11.81
C ASN A 35 4.21 -9.11 11.19
N GLU A 36 3.48 -9.87 12.01
CA GLU A 36 2.30 -10.62 11.59
C GLU A 36 1.20 -9.72 11.02
N VAL A 37 1.02 -8.52 11.58
CA VAL A 37 -0.02 -7.58 11.14
C VAL A 37 0.28 -7.03 9.75
N ALA A 38 1.53 -6.59 9.51
CA ALA A 38 1.96 -6.12 8.19
C ALA A 38 1.92 -7.27 7.16
N THR A 39 2.35 -8.47 7.57
CA THR A 39 2.32 -9.67 6.73
C THR A 39 0.89 -10.02 6.31
N GLU A 40 -0.06 -9.99 7.24
CA GLU A 40 -1.46 -10.29 6.93
C GLU A 40 -2.10 -9.19 6.08
N ALA A 41 -1.78 -7.92 6.31
CA ALA A 41 -2.25 -6.81 5.46
C ALA A 41 -1.82 -6.99 3.99
N VAL A 42 -0.58 -7.45 3.76
CA VAL A 42 -0.06 -7.75 2.41
C VAL A 42 -0.69 -8.99 1.80
N ARG A 43 -0.91 -10.04 2.61
CA ARG A 43 -1.61 -11.24 2.14
C ARG A 43 -3.06 -10.94 1.75
N ALA A 44 -3.76 -10.17 2.57
CA ALA A 44 -5.15 -9.78 2.35
C ALA A 44 -5.29 -8.98 1.04
N ILE A 45 -4.49 -7.92 0.86
CA ILE A 45 -4.53 -7.13 -0.37
C ILE A 45 -4.07 -7.92 -1.60
N GLY A 46 -3.17 -8.89 -1.43
CA GLY A 46 -2.72 -9.78 -2.51
C GLY A 46 -3.81 -10.74 -3.01
N ARG A 47 -4.82 -11.05 -2.19
CA ARG A 47 -5.99 -11.86 -2.60
C ARG A 47 -7.01 -11.05 -3.40
N GLU A 48 -6.89 -9.72 -3.41
CA GLU A 48 -7.80 -8.81 -4.08
C GLU A 48 -7.05 -7.88 -5.06
N PRO A 49 -6.82 -8.32 -6.32
CA PRO A 49 -6.01 -7.57 -7.29
C PRO A 49 -6.49 -6.15 -7.55
N GLU A 50 -7.81 -5.90 -7.50
CA GLU A 50 -8.38 -4.56 -7.69
C GLU A 50 -8.04 -3.62 -6.52
N SER A 51 -8.04 -4.14 -5.29
CA SER A 51 -7.64 -3.40 -4.09
C SER A 51 -6.16 -2.98 -4.17
N TRP A 52 -5.29 -3.87 -4.67
CA TRP A 52 -3.89 -3.51 -4.95
C TRP A 52 -3.74 -2.47 -6.07
N ARG A 53 -4.56 -2.54 -7.13
CA ARG A 53 -4.57 -1.51 -8.18
C ARG A 53 -5.02 -0.15 -7.64
N ALA A 54 -6.03 -0.11 -6.78
CA ALA A 54 -6.50 1.11 -6.13
C ALA A 54 -5.40 1.75 -5.26
N VAL A 55 -4.66 0.95 -4.49
CA VAL A 55 -3.50 1.44 -3.72
C VAL A 55 -2.42 2.02 -4.62
N LYS A 56 -2.04 1.33 -5.71
CA LYS A 56 -1.06 1.86 -6.66
C LYS A 56 -1.53 3.16 -7.33
N ALA A 57 -2.81 3.26 -7.68
CA ALA A 57 -3.38 4.48 -8.24
C ALA A 57 -3.31 5.64 -7.24
N GLN A 58 -3.70 5.41 -5.98
CA GLN A 58 -3.62 6.41 -4.91
C GLN A 58 -2.17 6.88 -4.69
N LEU A 59 -1.20 5.95 -4.65
CA LEU A 59 0.21 6.29 -4.50
C LEU A 59 0.80 7.05 -5.69
N SER A 60 0.26 6.84 -6.89
CA SER A 60 0.67 7.57 -8.09
C SER A 60 0.21 9.04 -8.09
N VAL A 61 -0.83 9.39 -7.33
CA VAL A 61 -1.23 10.79 -7.13
C VAL A 61 -0.16 11.53 -6.33
N PHE A 62 0.29 10.94 -5.21
CA PHE A 62 1.31 11.55 -4.35
C PHE A 62 2.65 11.76 -5.08
N THR A 63 3.04 10.88 -6.00
CA THR A 63 4.29 11.06 -6.79
C THR A 63 4.20 12.16 -7.84
N ARG A 64 2.99 12.46 -8.36
CA ARG A 64 2.78 13.58 -9.28
C ARG A 64 2.80 14.91 -8.55
N GLU A 65 2.15 14.98 -7.38
CA GLU A 65 2.14 16.18 -6.54
C GLU A 65 3.53 16.51 -6.00
N ALA A 66 4.34 15.52 -5.61
CA ALA A 66 5.72 15.73 -5.15
C ALA A 66 6.70 16.23 -6.24
N ARG A 67 6.28 16.25 -7.51
CA ARG A 67 7.08 16.74 -8.65
C ARG A 67 6.63 18.13 -9.16
N ALA A 68 5.52 18.66 -8.65
CA ALA A 68 4.99 19.98 -8.98
C ALA A 68 5.53 21.04 -8.02
#